data_AF-A0A1G3UIM9-F1
#
_entry.id   AF-A0A1G3UIM9-F1
#
_cell.length_a   1.000
_cell.length_b   1.000
_cell.length_c   1.000
_cell.angle_alpha   90.00
_cell.angle_beta   90.00
_cell.angle_gamma   90.00
#
_symmetry.space_group_name_H-M   'P 1'
#
loop_
_entity.id
_entity.type
_entity.pdbx_description
1 polymer ?
#
loop_
_entity_poly.entity_id
_entity_poly.type
_entity_poly.pdbx_seq_one_letter_code
_entity_poly.pdbx_strand_id
1 'polypeptide(L)'
;MLDELCKKFPHFIKLTPIEGTYLAWLDCRGLELGDRDLRDFFVHKAGLGLSAGISFGREGSGFMRLNFAISSIKMLEVIKKLDEALLLKCRK
;
A
#
# COMPACT_ATOMS: atom_id res chain seq x y z
N MET A 1 -13.14 -2.31 2.87
CA MET A 1 -12.80 -1.75 1.54
C MET A 1 -11.32 -1.94 1.21
N LEU A 2 -10.38 -1.43 2.02
CA LEU A 2 -8.95 -1.69 1.83
C LEU A 2 -8.60 -3.18 1.98
N ASP A 3 -9.18 -3.84 2.98
CA ASP A 3 -9.03 -5.28 3.21
C ASP A 3 -9.48 -6.11 2.00
N GLU A 4 -10.65 -5.80 1.43
CA GLU A 4 -11.17 -6.44 0.21
C GLU A 4 -10.23 -6.27 -1.00
N LEU A 5 -9.61 -5.09 -1.15
CA LEU A 5 -8.59 -4.89 -2.19
C LEU A 5 -7.35 -5.76 -1.95
N CYS A 6 -6.88 -5.88 -0.70
CA CYS A 6 -5.74 -6.73 -0.39
C CYS A 6 -6.06 -8.21 -0.63
N LYS A 7 -7.28 -8.65 -0.34
CA LYS A 7 -7.78 -10.01 -0.68
C LYS A 7 -7.87 -10.25 -2.19
N LYS A 8 -8.09 -9.21 -3.00
CA LYS A 8 -8.04 -9.30 -4.47
C LYS A 8 -6.62 -9.50 -5.01
N PHE A 9 -5.60 -8.98 -4.31
CA PHE A 9 -4.18 -9.08 -4.71
C PHE A 9 -3.28 -9.69 -3.61
N PRO A 10 -3.60 -10.89 -3.09
CA PRO A 10 -2.96 -11.43 -1.89
C PRO A 10 -1.48 -11.77 -2.09
N HIS A 11 -1.06 -11.94 -3.35
CA HIS A 11 0.33 -12.19 -3.72
C HIS A 11 1.18 -10.93 -3.76
N PHE A 12 0.57 -9.74 -3.91
CA PHE A 12 1.29 -8.48 -4.04
C PHE A 12 1.27 -7.66 -2.76
N ILE A 13 0.11 -7.57 -2.11
CA ILE A 13 -0.10 -6.70 -0.96
C ILE A 13 -0.95 -7.40 0.10
N LYS A 14 -0.57 -7.26 1.37
CA LYS A 14 -1.35 -7.74 2.51
C LYS A 14 -1.55 -6.65 3.53
N LEU A 15 -2.75 -6.58 4.08
CA LEU A 15 -3.07 -5.69 5.18
C LEU A 15 -2.68 -6.37 6.50
N THR A 16 -1.84 -5.72 7.30
CA THR A 16 -1.62 -6.21 8.67
C THR A 16 -2.87 -5.94 9.52
N PRO A 17 -3.21 -6.81 10.49
CA PRO A 17 -4.31 -6.55 11.41
C PRO A 17 -4.21 -5.16 12.05
N ILE A 18 -5.31 -4.41 11.99
CA ILE A 18 -5.41 -3.08 12.61
C ILE A 18 -6.20 -3.24 13.90
N GLU A 19 -5.51 -3.27 15.03
CA GLU A 19 -6.14 -3.37 16.36
C GLU A 19 -6.41 -2.00 16.99
N GLY A 20 -5.87 -0.93 16.39
CA GLY A 20 -6.08 0.46 16.81
C GLY A 20 -5.43 1.49 15.89
N THR A 21 -5.74 2.77 16.14
CA THR A 21 -5.28 3.95 15.37
C THR A 21 -5.85 4.09 13.96
N TYR A 22 -5.43 5.14 13.25
CA TYR A 22 -5.78 5.44 11.85
C TYR A 22 -4.63 5.14 10.87
N LEU A 23 -3.66 4.31 11.26
CA LEU A 23 -2.47 3.97 10.48
C LEU A 23 -2.50 2.49 10.09
N ALA A 24 -2.69 2.22 8.80
CA ALA A 24 -2.65 0.87 8.25
C ALA A 24 -1.23 0.55 7.76
N TRP A 25 -0.71 -0.62 8.11
CA TRP A 25 0.52 -1.15 7.55
C TRP A 25 0.20 -2.12 6.43
N LEU A 26 0.81 -1.87 5.27
CA LEU A 26 0.68 -2.68 4.07
C LEU A 26 1.99 -3.43 3.89
N ASP A 27 1.94 -4.75 3.98
CA ASP A 27 3.03 -5.63 3.59
C ASP A 27 3.05 -5.72 2.07
N CYS A 28 4.04 -5.10 1.46
CA CYS A 28 4.20 -4.99 0.02
C CYS A 28 5.34 -5.87 -0.51
N ARG A 29 5.89 -6.78 0.31
CA ARG A 29 7.04 -7.62 -0.07
C ARG A 29 6.74 -8.52 -1.27
N GLY A 30 5.47 -8.86 -1.46
CA GLY A 30 4.99 -9.61 -2.63
C GLY A 30 5.10 -8.86 -3.97
N LEU A 31 5.37 -7.55 -3.96
CA LEU A 31 5.69 -6.80 -5.18
C LEU A 31 7.12 -7.02 -5.68
N GLU A 32 7.97 -7.66 -4.88
CA GLU A 32 9.38 -7.94 -5.18
C GLU A 32 10.17 -6.67 -5.59
N LEU A 33 9.87 -5.56 -4.92
CA LEU A 33 10.53 -4.26 -5.11
C LEU A 33 11.41 -3.96 -3.90
N GLY A 34 12.61 -3.39 -4.15
CA GLY A 34 13.41 -2.78 -3.10
C GLY A 34 12.75 -1.51 -2.56
N ASP A 35 13.12 -1.05 -1.37
CA ASP A 35 12.43 0.07 -0.69
C ASP A 35 12.34 1.37 -1.51
N ARG A 36 13.38 1.66 -2.32
CA ARG A 36 13.37 2.81 -3.25
C ARG A 36 12.32 2.62 -4.34
N ASP A 37 12.36 1.48 -5.04
CA ASP A 37 11.44 1.20 -6.15
C ASP A 37 10.00 1.04 -5.65
N LEU A 38 9.83 0.55 -4.43
CA LEU A 38 8.54 0.45 -3.76
C LEU A 38 7.96 1.86 -3.52
N ARG A 39 8.75 2.77 -2.97
CA ARG A 39 8.35 4.17 -2.82
C ARG A 39 8.00 4.79 -4.18
N ASP A 40 8.83 4.58 -5.19
CA ASP A 40 8.62 5.13 -6.53
C ASP A 40 7.35 4.55 -7.18
N PHE A 41 7.05 3.27 -6.95
CA PHE A 41 5.80 2.65 -7.37
C PHE A 41 4.59 3.37 -6.76
N PHE A 42 4.56 3.57 -5.44
CA PHE A 42 3.43 4.25 -4.81
C PHE A 42 3.31 5.71 -5.24
N VAL A 43 4.41 6.45 -5.29
CA VAL A 43 4.40 7.88 -5.64
C VAL A 43 4.08 8.10 -7.12
N HIS A 44 4.73 7.38 -8.03
CA HIS A 44 4.66 7.65 -9.47
C HIS A 44 3.68 6.76 -10.24
N LYS A 45 3.43 5.53 -9.79
CA LYS A 45 2.47 4.62 -10.45
C LYS A 45 1.10 4.69 -9.81
N ALA A 46 1.02 4.61 -8.49
CA ALA A 46 -0.25 4.72 -7.78
C ALA A 46 -0.67 6.18 -7.53
N GLY A 47 0.25 7.15 -7.60
CA GLY A 47 -0.08 8.54 -7.27
C GLY A 47 -0.49 8.72 -5.81
N LEU A 48 0.13 7.94 -4.91
CA LEU A 48 -0.13 7.87 -3.47
C LEU A 48 1.16 8.14 -2.69
N GLY A 49 1.18 9.23 -1.92
CA GLY A 49 2.28 9.58 -1.02
C GLY A 49 2.18 8.86 0.31
N LEU A 50 2.49 7.56 0.34
CA LEU A 50 2.51 6.78 1.58
C LEU A 50 3.84 6.97 2.34
N SER A 51 3.84 6.69 3.65
CA SER A 51 5.09 6.67 4.42
C SER A 51 5.81 5.33 4.20
N ALA A 52 7.06 5.37 3.74
CA ALA A 52 7.86 4.15 3.57
C ALA A 52 8.18 3.51 4.93
N GLY A 53 7.95 2.20 5.05
CA GLY A 53 8.16 1.45 6.28
C GLY A 53 9.62 1.49 6.74
N ILE A 54 10.58 1.47 5.81
CA ILE A 54 12.01 1.55 6.09
C ILE A 54 12.41 2.80 6.91
N SER A 55 11.63 3.89 6.81
CA SER A 55 11.86 5.10 7.61
C SER A 55 11.58 4.91 9.11
N PHE A 56 10.95 3.79 9.50
CA PHE A 56 10.64 3.45 10.89
C PHE A 56 11.57 2.38 11.48
N GLY A 57 12.51 1.85 10.69
CA GLY A 57 13.41 0.77 11.11
C GLY A 57 13.67 -0.23 9.98
N ARG A 58 14.68 -1.08 10.14
CA ARG A 58 15.05 -2.10 9.15
C ARG A 58 13.93 -3.12 8.94
N GLU A 59 13.19 -3.40 10.00
CA GLU A 59 12.03 -4.29 10.06
C GLU A 59 10.87 -3.78 9.21
N GLY A 60 10.83 -2.49 8.92
CA GLY A 60 9.85 -1.87 8.03
C GLY A 60 10.19 -1.96 6.55
N SER A 61 11.31 -2.57 6.17
CA SER A 61 11.67 -2.79 4.76
C SER A 61 10.58 -3.60 4.04
N GLY A 62 10.17 -3.14 2.86
CA GLY A 62 9.08 -3.74 2.09
C GLY A 62 7.66 -3.40 2.59
N PHE A 63 7.52 -2.55 3.60
CA PHE A 63 6.21 -2.08 4.08
C PHE A 63 5.92 -0.65 3.64
N MET A 64 4.63 -0.33 3.53
CA MET A 64 4.14 1.04 3.38
C MET A 64 3.06 1.34 4.42
N ARG A 65 3.12 2.52 5.04
CA ARG A 65 2.14 2.96 6.04
C ARG A 65 1.17 3.97 5.42
N LEU A 66 -0.10 3.62 5.45
CA LEU A 66 -1.22 4.44 4.97
C LEU A 66 -1.92 5.11 6.15
N ASN A 67 -2.06 6.43 6.09
CA ASN A 67 -2.93 7.18 6.99
C ASN A 67 -4.35 7.23 6.39
N PHE A 68 -5.32 6.63 7.07
CA PHE A 68 -6.72 6.61 6.65
C PHE A 68 -7.63 7.51 7.48
N ALA A 69 -7.08 8.47 8.25
CA ALA A 69 -7.81 9.59 8.85
C ALA A 69 -8.21 10.64 7.79
N ILE A 70 -8.97 10.20 6.80
CA ILE A 70 -9.46 11.00 5.66
C ILE A 70 -10.94 10.71 5.44
N SER A 71 -11.62 11.55 4.67
CA SER A 71 -13.02 11.31 4.33
C SER A 71 -13.19 10.00 3.55
N SER A 72 -14.34 9.35 3.71
CA SER A 72 -14.67 8.11 2.99
C SER A 72 -14.54 8.27 1.48
N ILE A 73 -14.94 9.43 0.93
CA ILE A 73 -14.81 9.75 -0.50
C ILE A 73 -13.34 9.71 -0.93
N LYS A 74 -12.45 10.35 -0.17
CA LYS A 74 -11.02 10.34 -0.49
C LYS A 74 -10.41 8.94 -0.31
N MET A 75 -10.91 8.16 0.64
CA MET A 75 -10.50 6.76 0.78
C MET A 75 -10.90 5.91 -0.44
N LEU A 76 -12.07 6.15 -1.05
CA LEU A 76 -12.46 5.49 -2.31
C LEU A 76 -11.49 5.80 -3.45
N GLU A 77 -11.04 7.05 -3.56
CA GLU A 77 -10.04 7.45 -4.56
C GLU A 77 -8.70 6.74 -4.33
N VAL A 78 -8.26 6.63 -3.07
CA VAL A 78 -7.04 5.90 -2.70
C VAL A 78 -7.13 4.44 -3.12
N ILE A 79 -8.26 3.78 -2.82
CA ILE A 79 -8.51 2.38 -3.17
C ILE A 79 -8.52 2.20 -4.70
N LYS A 80 -9.20 3.09 -5.43
CA LYS A 80 -9.24 3.03 -6.89
C LYS A 80 -7.85 3.16 -7.51
N LYS A 81 -7.06 4.13 -7.07
CA LYS A 81 -5.67 4.34 -7.53
C LYS A 81 -4.79 3.13 -7.25
N LEU A 82 -4.93 2.54 -6.07
CA LEU A 82 -4.17 1.34 -5.71
C LEU A 82 -4.58 0.12 -6.55
N ASP A 83 -5.88 -0.07 -6.81
CA ASP A 83 -6.40 -1.14 -7.65
C ASP A 83 -5.84 -1.05 -9.09
N GLU A 84 -5.89 0.15 -9.68
CA GLU A 84 -5.35 0.41 -11.03
C GLU A 84 -3.85 0.14 -11.10
N ALA A 85 -3.08 0.59 -10.11
CA ALA A 85 -1.64 0.38 -10.06
C ALA A 85 -1.25 -1.11 -9.94
N LEU A 86 -2.00 -1.88 -9.14
CA LEU A 86 -1.78 -3.31 -8.96
C LEU A 86 -2.19 -4.09 -10.22
N LEU A 87 -3.30 -3.73 -10.88
CA LEU A 87 -3.71 -4.34 -12.16
C LEU A 87 -2.66 -4.14 -13.26
N LEU A 88 -2.05 -2.95 -13.33
CA LEU A 88 -0.97 -2.68 -14.28
C LEU A 88 0.28 -3.53 -14.01
N LYS A 89 0.53 -3.87 -12.74
CA LYS A 89 1.62 -4.76 -12.35
C LYS A 89 1.31 -6.22 -12.73
N CYS A 90 0.06 -6.70 -12.58
CA CYS A 90 -0.35 -8.06 -12.98
C CYS A 90 -0.25 -8.34 -14.48
N ARG A 91 -0.34 -7.30 -15.33
CA ARG A 91 -0.30 -7.44 -16.79
C ARG A 91 1.12 -7.48 -17.37
N LYS A 92 2.14 -7.24 -16.56
CA LYS A 92 3.55 -7.32 -16.93
C LYS A 92 4.13 -8.63 -16.43
#